data_AF-E2AXS8-F1
#
_entry.id   AF-E2AXS8-F1
#
_cell.length_a   1.000
_cell.length_b   1.000
_cell.length_c   1.000
_cell.angle_alpha   90.00
_cell.angle_beta   90.00
_cell.angle_gamma   90.00
#
_symmetry.space_group_name_H-M   'P 1'
#
loop_
_entity.id
_entity.type
_entity.pdbx_description
1 polymer ?
#
loop_
_entity_poly.entity_id
_entity_poly.type
_entity_poly.pdbx_seq_one_letter_code
_entity_poly.pdbx_strand_id
1 'polypeptide(L)' 'VFSALSECVKCKKCVGGYTQNSNESFNQLIWKIAPKTMHSGAKIVNIAAFLATCTFNNGVTSLLEIMNVLVISVG' A
#
# COMPACT_ATOMS: atom_id res chain seq x y z
N VAL A 1 -0.09 -17.98 11.74
CA VAL A 1 -0.38 -16.53 11.85
C VAL A 1 -0.40 -16.03 13.30
N PHE A 2 -0.83 -16.84 14.28
CA PHE A 2 -0.87 -16.38 15.69
C PHE A 2 0.41 -16.61 16.52
N SER A 3 1.39 -17.37 16.03
CA SER A 3 2.58 -17.75 16.80
C SER A 3 3.77 -16.77 16.70
N ALA A 4 3.70 -15.74 15.84
CA ALA A 4 4.80 -14.79 15.66
C ALA A 4 4.70 -13.54 16.56
N LEU A 5 3.68 -13.44 17.40
CA LEU A 5 3.44 -12.31 18.32
C LEU A 5 4.12 -12.49 19.69
N SER A 6 4.76 -13.63 19.94
CA SER A 6 5.41 -13.98 21.21
C SER A 6 6.84 -13.42 21.37
N GLU A 7 7.07 -12.18 20.97
CA GLU A 7 8.32 -11.48 21.31
C GLU A 7 7.95 -10.19 22.05
N CYS A 8 8.10 -10.23 23.38
CA CYS A 8 7.78 -9.19 24.36
C CYS A 8 8.25 -7.76 24.03
N VAL A 9 9.12 -7.57 23.04
CA VAL A 9 9.56 -6.26 22.54
C VAL A 9 8.50 -5.58 21.66
N LYS A 10 7.65 -6.34 20.96
CA LYS A 10 6.62 -5.79 20.04
C LYS A 10 5.39 -5.23 20.77
N CYS A 11 5.07 -5.75 21.96
CA CYS A 11 3.84 -5.40 22.68
C CYS A 11 3.83 -3.93 23.20
N LYS A 12 4.99 -3.35 23.54
CA LYS A 12 5.06 -1.93 23.98
C LYS A 12 4.73 -0.93 22.87
N LYS A 13 4.91 -1.28 21.59
CA LYS A 13 4.51 -0.41 20.47
C LYS A 13 3.01 -0.50 20.18
N CYS A 14 2.38 -1.64 20.47
CA CYS A 14 0.96 -1.92 20.19
C CYS A 14 -0.05 -1.15 21.03
N VAL A 15 0.37 -0.49 22.11
CA VAL A 15 -0.56 0.17 23.04
C VAL A 15 -1.06 1.54 22.54
N GLY A 16 -0.42 2.13 21.51
CA GLY A 16 -0.74 3.49 21.05
C GLY A 16 -1.27 3.63 19.62
N GLY A 17 -1.53 2.53 18.90
CA GLY A 17 -1.95 2.60 17.47
C GLY A 17 -0.85 3.03 16.48
N TYR A 18 0.33 3.43 16.96
CA TYR A 18 1.51 3.81 16.16
C TYR A 18 2.32 2.61 15.62
N THR A 19 1.67 1.49 15.32
CA THR A 19 2.36 0.21 15.02
C THR A 19 2.52 -0.13 13.56
N GLN A 20 1.91 0.61 12.65
CA GLN A 20 2.10 0.33 11.24
C GLN A 20 3.42 0.92 10.79
N ASN A 21 4.39 0.05 10.51
CA ASN A 21 5.62 0.44 9.83
C ASN A 21 5.25 1.06 8.48
N SER A 22 5.39 2.38 8.33
CA SER A 22 4.99 3.11 7.12
C SER A 22 5.64 2.52 5.87
N ASN A 23 6.88 2.05 5.96
CA ASN A 23 7.56 1.42 4.83
C ASN A 23 6.96 0.05 4.47
N GLU A 24 6.53 -0.74 5.46
CA GLU A 24 5.83 -2.00 5.20
C GLU A 24 4.45 -1.75 4.61
N SER A 25 3.68 -0.83 5.19
CA SER A 25 2.35 -0.45 4.69
C SER A 25 2.40 0.10 3.26
N PHE A 26 3.37 0.97 2.97
CA PHE A 26 3.56 1.51 1.62
C PHE A 26 3.96 0.43 0.62
N ASN A 27 4.96 -0.39 0.95
CA ASN A 27 5.40 -1.46 0.06
C ASN A 27 4.30 -2.50 -0.20
N GLN A 28 3.45 -2.78 0.79
CA GLN A 28 2.28 -3.64 0.61
C GLN A 28 1.33 -3.10 -0.47
N LEU A 29 1.13 -1.78 -0.57
CA LEU A 29 0.30 -1.20 -1.63
C LEU A 29 0.91 -1.40 -3.02
N ILE A 30 2.22 -1.24 -3.17
CA ILE A 30 2.92 -1.49 -4.44
C ILE A 30 2.72 -2.95 -4.88
N TRP A 31 2.97 -3.90 -3.98
CA TRP A 31 2.88 -5.32 -4.31
C TRP A 31 1.45 -5.83 -4.45
N LYS A 32 0.47 -5.10 -3.92
CA LYS A 32 -0.95 -5.37 -4.18
C LYS A 32 -1.33 -5.03 -5.64
N ILE A 33 -0.69 -4.03 -6.24
CA ILE A 33 -0.94 -3.59 -7.62
C ILE A 33 -0.05 -4.34 -8.62
N ALA A 34 1.23 -4.52 -8.30
CA ALA A 34 2.22 -5.24 -9.11
C ALA A 34 2.81 -6.42 -8.30
N PRO A 35 2.13 -7.57 -8.22
CA PRO A 35 2.57 -8.69 -7.38
C PRO A 35 3.97 -9.17 -7.72
N LYS A 36 4.80 -9.42 -6.68
CA LYS A 36 6.15 -9.96 -6.84
C LYS A 36 6.17 -11.36 -7.47
N THR A 37 5.06 -12.09 -7.38
CA THR A 37 4.89 -13.43 -7.94
C THR A 37 4.71 -13.41 -9.45
N MET A 38 4.48 -12.24 -10.06
CA MET A 38 4.26 -12.09 -11.49
C MET A 38 5.27 -11.11 -12.09
N HIS A 39 5.85 -11.46 -13.24
CA HIS A 39 6.77 -10.55 -13.91
C HIS A 39 6.03 -9.29 -14.35
N SER A 40 6.45 -8.15 -13.80
CA SER A 40 5.97 -6.82 -14.18
C SER A 40 7.14 -6.01 -14.71
N GLY A 41 6.99 -5.44 -15.90
CA GLY A 41 8.01 -4.54 -16.46
C GLY A 41 8.16 -3.27 -15.61
N ALA A 42 9.32 -2.62 -15.69
CA ALA A 42 9.64 -1.42 -14.89
C ALA A 42 8.56 -0.32 -14.99
N LYS A 43 7.95 -0.15 -16.17
CA LYS A 43 6.85 0.81 -16.37
C LYS A 43 5.63 0.51 -15.48
N ILE A 44 5.26 -0.76 -15.33
CA ILE A 44 4.12 -1.19 -14.51
C ILE A 44 4.44 -0.97 -13.04
N VAL A 45 5.65 -1.33 -12.60
CA VAL A 45 6.10 -1.13 -11.21
C VAL A 45 6.13 0.35 -10.84
N ASN A 46 6.57 1.21 -11.76
CA ASN A 46 6.55 2.67 -11.55
C ASN A 46 5.13 3.21 -11.40
N ILE A 47 4.18 2.77 -12.25
CA ILE A 47 2.77 3.15 -12.13
C ILE A 47 2.20 2.69 -10.78
N ALA A 48 2.50 1.45 -10.36
CA ALA A 48 2.10 0.94 -9.05
C ALA A 48 2.65 1.78 -7.90
N ALA A 49 3.91 2.25 -7.98
CA ALA A 49 4.51 3.13 -6.98
C ALA A 49 3.81 4.51 -6.91
N PHE A 50 3.44 5.10 -8.05
CA PHE A 50 2.68 6.36 -8.06
C PHE A 50 1.29 6.18 -7.45
N LEU A 51 0.55 5.14 -7.85
CA LEU A 51 -0.77 4.83 -7.28
C LEU A 51 -0.70 4.54 -5.78
N ALA A 52 0.33 3.80 -5.34
CA ALA A 52 0.59 3.55 -3.93
C ALA A 52 0.87 4.83 -3.15
N THR A 53 1.61 5.78 -3.73
CA THR A 53 1.91 7.08 -3.12
C THR A 53 0.64 7.91 -2.91
N CYS A 54 -0.18 8.02 -3.96
CA CYS A 54 -1.47 8.70 -3.91
C CYS A 54 -2.39 8.07 -2.84
N THR A 55 -2.52 6.75 -2.87
CA THR A 55 -3.38 6.01 -1.94
C THR A 55 -2.89 6.09 -0.49
N PHE A 56 -1.57 6.04 -0.27
CA PHE A 56 -0.98 6.09 1.07
C PHE A 56 -1.15 7.46 1.73
N ASN A 57 -1.00 8.55 0.96
CA ASN A 57 -1.05 9.91 1.50
C ASN A 57 -2.47 10.49 1.56
N ASN A 58 -3.31 10.18 0.56
CA ASN A 58 -4.59 10.84 0.33
C ASN A 58 -5.77 9.87 0.30
N GLY A 59 -5.53 8.57 0.47
CA GLY A 59 -6.56 7.54 0.39
C GLY A 59 -7.16 7.40 -1.01
N VAL A 60 -8.38 6.85 -1.05
CA VAL A 60 -9.08 6.48 -2.29
C VAL A 60 -9.52 7.70 -3.12
N THR A 61 -9.69 8.87 -2.52
CA THR A 61 -10.07 10.10 -3.24
C THR A 61 -9.09 10.43 -4.36
N SER A 62 -7.79 10.23 -4.12
CA SER A 62 -6.76 10.43 -5.13
C SER A 62 -6.89 9.47 -6.32
N LEU A 63 -7.39 8.25 -6.11
CA LEU A 63 -7.67 7.31 -7.19
C LEU A 63 -8.86 7.78 -8.03
N LEU A 64 -9.90 8.34 -7.42
CA LEU A 64 -11.05 8.90 -8.15
C LEU A 64 -10.64 10.07 -9.06
N GLU A 65 -9.74 10.94 -8.59
CA GLU A 65 -9.19 12.04 -9.39
C GLU A 65 -8.39 11.51 -10.59
N ILE A 66 -7.54 10.49 -10.37
CA ILE A 66 -6.79 9.84 -11.45
C ILE A 66 -7.75 9.20 -12.47
N MET A 67 -8.79 8.51 -12.00
CA MET A 67 -9.81 7.91 -12.87
C MET A 67 -10.54 8.98 -13.71
N ASN A 68 -10.88 10.11 -13.11
CA ASN A 68 -11.50 11.23 -13.81
C ASN A 68 -10.58 11.82 -14.90
N VAL A 69 -9.29 12.02 -14.58
CA VAL A 69 -8.28 12.50 -15.56
C VAL A 69 -8.07 11.51 -16.70
N LEU A 70 -8.12 10.21 -16.40
CA LEU A 70 -8.01 9.14 -17.40
C LEU A 70 -9.33 8.86 -18.14
N VAL A 71 -10.40 9.61 -17.85
CA VAL A 71 -11.73 9.45 -18.45
C VAL A 71 -12.28 8.02 -18.25
N ILE A 72 -12.02 7.45 -17.08
CA ILE A 72 -12.53 6.14 -16.67
C ILE A 72 -13.89 6.36 -16.00
N SER A 73 -14.94 5.76 -16.55
CA SER A 73 -16.28 5.79 -15.94
C SER A 73 -16.29 4.95 -14.65
N VAL A 74 -16.70 5.58 -13.55
CA VAL A 74 -16.99 4.91 -12.28
C VAL A 74 -18.49 4.61 -12.26
N GLY A 75 -18.86 3.34 -12.10
CA GLY A 75 -20.25 2.85 -12.12
C GLY A 75 -20.89 2.77 -10.75
#